data_AF-A0A914WTB0-F1
#
_entry.id   AF-A0A914WTB0-F1
#
_cell.length_a   1.000
_cell.length_b   1.000
_cell.length_c   1.000
_cell.angle_alpha   90.00
_cell.angle_beta   90.00
_cell.angle_gamma   90.00
#
_symmetry.space_group_name_H-M   'P 1'
#
loop_
_entity.id
_entity.type
_entity.pdbx_description
1 polymer ?
#
loop_
_entity_poly.entity_id
_entity_poly.type
_entity_poly.pdbx_seq_one_letter_code
_entity_poly.pdbx_strand_id
1 'polypeptide(L)'
;MQLTAVRCLRRILNSPYDPYYPMIKSHNWMKRERTFRYTAWSYGAERDIYKNAMRRLQKIFLNRTIQAKDDFPLEKHWSQERVIAGLEEHRMEYKHFRNMLDESKIALNNKMLSQLAIYEPRTFKSLVLLTKQMAFDEGRPVVMSPKPENVMTEGKLFSDEPIPRKYIYRKGPAQDHTTPPRKLKPEEY
;
A
#
# COMPACT_ATOMS: atom_id res chain seq x y z
N MET A 1 41.87 -3.28 19.42
CA MET A 1 42.89 -3.19 18.36
C MET A 1 43.95 -2.18 18.80
N GLN A 2 45.11 -2.62 19.27
CA GLN A 2 46.19 -1.70 19.60
C GLN A 2 46.92 -1.29 18.32
N LEU A 3 46.97 0.01 18.06
CA LEU A 3 47.68 0.57 16.91
C LEU A 3 49.18 0.56 17.24
N THR A 4 49.94 -0.31 16.59
CA THR A 4 51.41 -0.29 16.68
C THR A 4 51.98 0.90 15.90
N ALA A 5 53.08 1.49 16.37
CA ALA A 5 53.71 2.67 15.76
C ALA A 5 53.99 2.49 14.25
N VAL A 6 54.35 1.28 13.83
CA VAL A 6 54.60 0.90 12.43
C VAL A 6 53.33 1.02 11.55
N ARG A 7 52.15 0.71 12.09
CA ARG A 7 50.87 0.82 11.37
C ARG A 7 50.43 2.27 11.19
N CYS A 8 50.73 3.13 12.17
CA CYS A 8 50.52 4.58 12.06
C CYS A 8 51.43 5.18 10.98
N LEU A 9 52.71 4.78 10.94
CA LEU A 9 53.66 5.22 9.91
C LEU A 9 53.24 4.78 8.50
N ARG A 10 52.77 3.53 8.31
CA ARG A 10 52.26 3.08 7.00
C ARG A 10 51.07 3.91 6.51
N ARG A 11 50.20 4.36 7.42
CA ARG A 11 49.06 5.20 7.08
C ARG A 11 49.47 6.62 6.69
N ILE A 12 50.61 7.11 7.18
CA ILE A 12 51.19 8.42 6.84
C ILE A 12 51.97 8.32 5.52
N LEU A 13 52.82 7.31 5.35
CA LEU A 13 53.66 7.13 4.17
C LEU A 13 52.88 6.73 2.90
N ASN A 14 51.85 5.89 3.04
CA ASN A 14 50.99 5.48 1.92
C ASN A 14 49.71 6.33 1.83
N SER A 15 49.64 7.43 2.58
CA SER A 15 48.57 8.39 2.44
C SER A 15 48.83 9.21 1.17
N PRO A 16 47.83 9.41 0.30
CA PRO A 16 47.98 10.31 -0.86
C PRO A 16 48.18 11.79 -0.47
N TYR A 17 48.25 12.10 0.83
CA TYR A 17 48.63 13.42 1.33
C TYR A 17 50.15 13.49 1.50
N ASP A 18 50.77 14.34 0.69
CA ASP A 18 52.14 14.78 0.91
C ASP A 18 52.18 15.67 2.17
N PRO A 19 53.01 15.34 3.19
CA PRO A 19 53.11 16.15 4.41
C PRO A 19 53.67 17.57 4.17
N TYR A 20 54.35 17.80 3.05
CA TYR A 20 54.95 19.09 2.71
C TYR A 20 54.08 19.93 1.75
N TYR A 21 53.09 19.32 1.11
CA TYR A 21 52.15 20.00 0.21
C TYR A 21 50.69 19.64 0.58
N PRO A 22 50.13 20.23 1.66
CA PRO A 22 48.74 19.99 2.02
C PRO A 22 47.83 20.56 0.93
N MET A 23 47.15 19.70 0.18
CA MET A 23 46.07 20.14 -0.71
C MET A 23 45.03 20.89 0.13
N ILE A 24 44.80 22.17 -0.18
CA ILE A 24 43.78 22.98 0.49
C ILE A 24 42.43 22.35 0.19
N LYS A 25 41.73 21.87 1.23
CA LYS A 25 40.38 21.31 1.05
C LYS A 25 39.44 22.41 0.59
N SER A 26 38.58 22.08 -0.38
CA SER A 26 37.52 23.00 -0.80
C SER A 26 36.63 23.39 0.39
N HIS A 27 36.15 24.63 0.37
CA HIS A 27 35.32 25.15 1.45
C HIS A 27 34.00 24.38 1.54
N ASN A 28 33.72 23.80 2.71
CA ASN A 28 32.55 22.92 2.90
C ASN A 28 31.22 23.67 3.08
N TRP A 29 31.22 25.01 3.03
CA TRP A 29 30.02 25.81 3.31
C TRP A 29 28.85 25.49 2.40
N MET A 30 29.04 25.39 1.08
CA MET A 30 27.92 25.04 0.17
C MET A 30 27.28 23.70 0.52
N LYS A 31 28.09 22.72 0.94
CA LYS A 31 27.60 21.40 1.37
C LYS A 31 26.80 21.50 2.67
N ARG A 32 27.26 22.30 3.63
CA ARG A 32 26.57 22.53 4.91
C ARG A 32 25.28 23.33 4.73
N GLU A 33 25.34 24.39 3.92
CA GLU A 33 24.21 25.22 3.54
C GLU A 33 23.10 24.38 2.91
N ARG A 34 23.43 23.51 1.95
CA ARG A 34 22.46 22.57 1.37
C ARG A 34 21.80 21.67 2.42
N THR A 35 22.56 21.13 3.39
CA THR A 35 21.97 20.32 4.45
C THR A 35 21.04 21.12 5.35
N PHE A 36 21.41 22.36 5.69
CA PHE A 36 20.60 23.23 6.54
C PHE A 36 19.31 23.68 5.86
N ARG A 37 19.29 23.85 4.53
CA ARG A 37 18.04 24.11 3.80
C ARG A 37 16.99 23.01 4.00
N TYR A 38 17.42 21.75 4.04
CA TYR A 38 16.53 20.61 4.31
C TYR A 38 16.22 20.39 5.79
N THR A 39 16.92 21.04 6.72
CA THR A 39 16.66 20.91 8.15
C THR A 39 16.27 22.23 8.81
N ALA A 40 15.99 23.27 8.02
CA ALA A 40 15.72 24.62 8.51
C ALA A 40 14.53 24.69 9.47
N TRP A 41 13.52 23.84 9.26
CA TRP A 41 12.33 23.73 10.11
C TRP A 41 12.52 22.78 11.31
N SER A 42 13.69 22.14 11.43
CA SER A 42 13.96 21.20 12.53
C SER A 42 14.28 21.95 13.82
N TYR A 43 14.00 21.32 14.94
CA TYR A 43 14.09 21.97 16.24
C TYR A 43 15.53 22.05 16.77
N GLY A 44 15.88 23.20 17.35
CA GLY A 44 17.12 23.40 18.11
C GLY A 44 18.39 23.05 17.34
N ALA A 45 19.23 22.18 17.91
CA ALA A 45 20.54 21.87 17.36
C ALA A 45 20.51 21.20 15.96
N GLU A 46 19.37 20.69 15.50
CA GLU A 46 19.26 20.06 14.17
C GLU A 46 19.24 21.07 13.01
N ARG A 47 18.80 22.31 13.26
CA ARG A 47 18.88 23.41 12.27
C ARG A 47 20.24 24.12 12.31
N ASP A 48 20.89 24.14 13.47
CA ASP A 48 22.08 24.97 13.70
C ASP A 48 23.39 24.17 13.56
N ILE A 49 23.42 22.89 13.98
CA ILE A 49 24.63 22.07 14.03
C ILE A 49 24.64 21.03 12.91
N TYR A 50 25.63 21.12 12.01
CA TYR A 50 25.74 20.25 10.82
C TYR A 50 25.68 18.74 11.13
N LYS A 51 26.33 18.28 12.21
CA LYS A 51 26.34 16.87 12.61
C LYS A 51 24.93 16.36 12.93
N ASN A 52 24.14 17.18 13.61
CA ASN A 52 22.76 16.86 13.99
C ASN A 52 21.84 17.02 12.78
N ALA A 53 22.00 18.08 11.99
CA ALA A 53 21.32 18.27 10.71
C ALA A 53 21.48 17.05 9.79
N MET A 54 22.70 16.52 9.64
CA MET A 54 22.94 15.36 8.79
C MET A 54 22.22 14.11 9.28
N ARG A 55 22.22 13.85 10.59
CA ARG A 55 21.47 12.73 11.19
C ARG A 55 19.96 12.89 10.96
N ARG A 56 19.45 14.11 11.15
CA ARG A 56 18.05 14.45 10.93
C ARG A 56 17.66 14.28 9.47
N LEU A 57 18.48 14.77 8.55
CA LEU A 57 18.29 14.64 7.10
C LEU A 57 18.14 13.19 6.65
N GLN A 58 19.01 12.30 7.16
CA GLN A 58 18.92 10.87 6.87
C GLN A 58 17.58 10.28 7.34
N LYS A 59 17.10 10.69 8.52
CA LYS A 59 15.79 10.26 9.03
C LYS A 59 14.63 10.83 8.23
N ILE A 60 14.70 12.08 7.79
CA ILE A 60 13.67 12.69 6.93
C ILE A 60 13.53 11.88 5.63
N PHE A 61 14.64 11.57 4.95
CA PHE A 61 14.58 10.79 3.71
C PHE A 61 14.11 9.35 3.94
N LEU A 62 14.59 8.70 5.01
CA LEU A 62 14.12 7.36 5.36
C LEU A 62 12.61 7.36 5.61
N ASN A 63 12.11 8.27 6.45
CA ASN A 63 10.70 8.36 6.76
C ASN A 63 9.87 8.69 5.52
N ARG A 64 10.36 9.57 4.64
CA ARG A 64 9.69 9.85 3.36
C ARG A 64 9.56 8.61 2.49
N THR A 65 10.60 7.77 2.43
CA THR A 65 10.52 6.51 1.67
C THR A 65 9.59 5.48 2.30
N ILE A 66 9.45 5.50 3.64
CA ILE A 66 8.50 4.63 4.36
C ILE A 66 7.08 5.13 4.10
N GLN A 67 6.81 6.42 4.32
CA GLN A 67 5.50 7.04 4.07
C GLN A 67 5.02 6.79 2.64
N ALA A 68 5.87 7.01 1.63
CA ALA A 68 5.50 6.76 0.24
C ALA A 68 5.10 5.29 -0.05
N LYS A 69 5.61 4.33 0.73
CA LYS A 69 5.20 2.92 0.63
C LYS A 69 3.87 2.66 1.34
N ASP A 70 3.62 3.35 2.44
CA ASP A 70 2.41 3.20 3.26
C ASP A 70 1.20 3.98 2.71
N ASP A 71 1.43 5.06 1.95
CA ASP A 71 0.37 5.91 1.40
C ASP A 71 -0.60 5.12 0.50
N PHE A 72 -0.08 4.25 -0.38
CA PHE A 72 -0.90 3.45 -1.29
C PHE A 72 -1.83 2.44 -0.58
N PRO A 73 -1.34 1.55 0.31
CA PRO A 73 -2.23 0.62 1.02
C PRO A 73 -3.20 1.35 1.93
N LEU A 74 -2.81 2.49 2.51
CA LEU A 74 -3.66 3.27 3.40
C LEU A 74 -4.81 3.96 2.63
N GLU A 75 -4.54 4.52 1.45
CA GLU A 75 -5.58 5.05 0.56
C GLU A 75 -6.57 3.97 0.14
N LYS A 76 -6.06 2.77 -0.19
CA LYS A 76 -6.90 1.62 -0.53
C LYS A 76 -7.79 1.22 0.64
N HIS A 77 -7.25 1.16 1.85
CA HIS A 77 -7.99 0.82 3.05
C HIS A 77 -9.11 1.85 3.33
N TRP A 78 -8.81 3.14 3.35
CA TRP A 78 -9.82 4.18 3.56
C TRP A 78 -10.89 4.21 2.48
N SER A 79 -10.51 3.97 1.22
CA SER A 79 -11.48 3.88 0.13
C SER A 79 -12.43 2.70 0.34
N GLN A 80 -11.94 1.57 0.83
CA GLN A 80 -12.74 0.40 1.16
C GLN A 80 -13.70 0.66 2.33
N GLU A 81 -13.24 1.26 3.42
CA GLU A 81 -14.07 1.61 4.59
C GLU A 81 -15.24 2.52 4.21
N ARG A 82 -15.01 3.52 3.35
CA ARG A 82 -16.07 4.41 2.84
C ARG A 82 -17.10 3.66 2.01
N VAL A 83 -16.67 2.70 1.19
CA VAL A 83 -17.59 1.86 0.41
C VAL A 83 -18.39 0.96 1.34
N ILE A 84 -17.77 0.37 2.37
CA ILE A 84 -18.48 -0.44 3.37
C ILE A 84 -19.59 0.38 4.02
N ALA A 85 -19.27 1.58 4.51
CA ALA A 85 -20.26 2.49 5.12
C ALA A 85 -21.43 2.81 4.16
N GLY A 86 -21.13 3.11 2.89
CA GLY A 86 -22.19 3.35 1.89
C GLY A 86 -23.02 2.10 1.57
N LEU A 87 -22.43 0.91 1.62
CA LEU A 87 -23.16 -0.35 1.42
C LEU A 87 -24.04 -0.72 2.62
N GLU A 88 -23.64 -0.35 3.83
CA GLU A 88 -24.43 -0.57 5.06
C GLU A 88 -25.77 0.15 4.98
N GLU A 89 -25.83 1.38 4.44
CA GLU A 89 -27.08 2.11 4.19
C GLU A 89 -28.03 1.34 3.26
N HIS A 90 -27.46 0.54 2.36
CA HIS A 90 -28.20 -0.31 1.43
C HIS A 90 -28.31 -1.77 1.89
N ARG A 91 -27.89 -2.11 3.12
CA ARG A 91 -27.92 -3.47 3.68
C ARG A 91 -27.23 -4.51 2.79
N MET A 92 -26.06 -4.15 2.25
CA MET A 92 -25.22 -5.06 1.46
C MET A 92 -23.85 -5.25 2.10
N GLU A 93 -23.34 -6.47 2.07
CA GLU A 93 -21.98 -6.73 2.51
C GLU A 93 -20.98 -6.50 1.37
N TYR A 94 -19.83 -5.90 1.67
CA TYR A 94 -18.79 -5.59 0.69
C TYR A 94 -18.29 -6.79 -0.11
N LYS A 95 -18.11 -7.95 0.53
CA LYS A 95 -17.63 -9.17 -0.15
C LYS A 95 -18.59 -9.62 -1.26
N HIS A 96 -19.88 -9.63 -0.95
CA HIS A 96 -20.92 -10.00 -1.89
C HIS A 96 -21.01 -8.97 -3.03
N PHE A 97 -21.03 -7.68 -2.68
CA PHE A 97 -21.04 -6.58 -3.65
C PHE A 97 -19.86 -6.67 -4.62
N ARG A 98 -18.64 -6.91 -4.13
CA ARG A 98 -17.44 -6.94 -4.97
C ARG A 98 -17.40 -8.14 -5.91
N ASN A 99 -17.83 -9.30 -5.44
CA ASN A 99 -17.96 -10.50 -6.27
C ASN A 99 -18.98 -10.28 -7.41
N MET A 100 -20.14 -9.71 -7.09
CA MET A 100 -21.18 -9.39 -8.09
C MET A 100 -20.68 -8.37 -9.11
N LEU A 101 -19.93 -7.35 -8.67
CA LEU A 101 -19.33 -6.39 -9.59
C LEU A 101 -18.34 -7.07 -10.56
N ASP A 102 -17.54 -8.01 -10.08
CA ASP A 102 -16.62 -8.77 -10.92
C ASP A 102 -17.37 -9.68 -11.91
N GLU A 103 -18.45 -10.33 -11.48
CA GLU A 103 -19.33 -11.13 -12.34
C GLU A 103 -20.05 -10.27 -13.39
N SER A 104 -20.49 -9.06 -13.03
CA SER A 104 -21.05 -8.06 -13.95
C SER A 104 -20.02 -7.38 -14.85
N LYS A 105 -18.72 -7.73 -14.70
CA LYS A 105 -17.59 -7.18 -15.45
C LYS A 105 -17.40 -5.67 -15.31
N ILE A 106 -17.87 -5.11 -14.20
CA ILE A 106 -17.69 -3.70 -13.87
C ILE A 106 -16.35 -3.55 -13.13
N ALA A 107 -15.30 -3.18 -13.88
CA ALA A 107 -13.94 -3.01 -13.36
C ALA A 107 -13.74 -1.65 -12.66
N LEU A 108 -14.51 -1.39 -11.59
CA LEU A 108 -14.35 -0.18 -10.78
C LEU A 108 -13.39 -0.39 -9.61
N ASN A 109 -12.51 0.60 -9.41
CA ASN A 109 -11.60 0.67 -8.28
C ASN A 109 -12.33 1.18 -7.02
N ASN A 110 -11.87 0.78 -5.84
CA ASN A 110 -12.45 1.24 -4.56
C ASN A 110 -12.40 2.76 -4.40
N LYS A 111 -11.37 3.42 -4.95
CA LYS A 111 -11.28 4.88 -4.94
C LYS A 111 -12.46 5.51 -5.67
N MET A 112 -12.79 5.03 -6.87
CA MET A 112 -13.93 5.51 -7.66
C MET A 112 -15.25 5.16 -6.98
N LEU A 113 -15.41 3.93 -6.48
CA LEU A 113 -16.61 3.53 -5.74
C LEU A 113 -16.84 4.41 -4.52
N SER A 114 -15.77 4.78 -3.80
CA SER A 114 -15.85 5.68 -2.65
C SER A 114 -16.26 7.10 -3.06
N GLN A 115 -15.80 7.59 -4.22
CA GLN A 115 -16.21 8.88 -4.75
C GLN A 115 -17.67 8.88 -5.19
N LEU A 116 -18.14 7.80 -5.83
CA LEU A 116 -19.54 7.63 -6.19
C LEU A 116 -20.43 7.58 -4.95
N ALA A 117 -20.02 6.87 -3.90
CA ALA A 117 -20.77 6.81 -2.64
C ALA A 117 -20.94 8.21 -1.99
N ILE A 118 -19.91 9.06 -2.06
CA ILE A 118 -19.93 10.41 -1.46
C ILE A 118 -20.67 11.42 -2.33
N TYR A 119 -20.31 11.49 -3.62
CA TYR A 119 -20.74 12.59 -4.51
C TYR A 119 -21.93 12.23 -5.39
N GLU A 120 -22.11 10.95 -5.71
CA GLU A 120 -23.16 10.46 -6.62
C GLU A 120 -23.96 9.30 -6.01
N PRO A 121 -24.72 9.55 -4.93
CA PRO A 121 -25.43 8.49 -4.21
C PRO A 121 -26.46 7.77 -5.09
N ARG A 122 -27.01 8.44 -6.11
CA ARG A 122 -27.96 7.82 -7.06
C ARG A 122 -27.27 6.77 -7.94
N THR A 123 -26.10 7.11 -8.49
CA THR A 123 -25.29 6.20 -9.31
C THR A 123 -24.84 4.99 -8.48
N PHE A 124 -24.38 5.24 -7.25
CA PHE A 124 -23.99 4.20 -6.32
C PHE A 124 -25.15 3.27 -5.96
N LYS A 125 -26.34 3.84 -5.67
CA LYS A 125 -27.57 3.06 -5.42
C LYS A 125 -27.93 2.17 -6.61
N SER A 126 -27.84 2.66 -7.84
CA SER A 126 -28.10 1.85 -9.05
C SER A 126 -27.16 0.65 -9.17
N LEU A 127 -25.87 0.84 -8.89
CA LEU A 127 -24.89 -0.26 -8.85
C LEU A 127 -25.24 -1.29 -7.77
N VAL A 128 -25.65 -0.83 -6.59
CA VAL A 128 -26.04 -1.72 -5.50
C VAL A 128 -27.32 -2.50 -5.84
N LEU A 129 -28.31 -1.86 -6.46
CA LEU A 129 -29.52 -2.55 -6.93
C LEU A 129 -29.19 -3.61 -7.99
N LEU A 130 -28.29 -3.29 -8.93
CA LEU A 130 -27.80 -4.24 -9.93
C LEU A 130 -27.17 -5.47 -9.28
N THR A 131 -26.19 -5.26 -8.40
CA THR A 131 -25.50 -6.36 -7.70
C THR A 131 -26.42 -7.17 -6.81
N LYS A 132 -27.41 -6.55 -6.16
CA LYS A 132 -28.46 -7.25 -5.39
C LYS A 132 -29.24 -8.19 -6.29
N GLN A 133 -29.71 -7.69 -7.44
CA GLN A 133 -30.50 -8.48 -8.38
C GLN A 133 -29.71 -9.69 -8.88
N MET A 134 -28.45 -9.50 -9.27
CA MET A 134 -27.56 -10.60 -9.67
C MET A 134 -27.34 -11.62 -8.55
N ALA A 135 -27.14 -11.16 -7.31
CA ALA A 135 -26.95 -12.05 -6.17
C ALA A 135 -28.20 -12.89 -5.86
N PHE A 136 -29.39 -12.33 -6.05
CA PHE A 136 -30.65 -13.08 -5.97
C PHE A 136 -30.78 -14.11 -7.09
N ASP A 137 -30.43 -13.73 -8.32
CA ASP A 137 -30.51 -14.63 -9.48
C ASP A 137 -29.53 -15.81 -9.34
N GLU A 138 -28.36 -15.61 -8.71
CA GLU A 138 -27.42 -16.69 -8.35
C GLU A 138 -27.80 -17.49 -7.08
N GLY A 139 -28.84 -17.07 -6.35
CA GLY A 139 -29.28 -17.73 -5.11
C GLY A 139 -28.34 -17.55 -3.92
N ARG A 140 -27.49 -16.51 -3.91
CA ARG A 140 -26.62 -16.21 -2.74
C ARG A 140 -27.44 -15.60 -1.60
N PRO A 141 -27.16 -15.94 -0.33
CA PRO A 141 -27.86 -15.37 0.81
C PRO A 141 -27.45 -13.90 0.99
N VAL A 142 -28.23 -12.99 0.41
CA VAL A 142 -28.11 -11.55 0.67
C VAL A 142 -28.96 -11.19 1.90
N VAL A 143 -28.45 -10.30 2.74
CA VAL A 143 -29.19 -9.80 3.91
C VAL A 143 -30.57 -9.30 3.48
N MET A 144 -31.60 -9.93 4.06
CA MET A 144 -33.03 -9.80 3.77
C MET A 144 -33.41 -8.42 3.21
N SER A 145 -33.47 -8.35 1.89
CA SER A 145 -34.07 -7.25 1.13
C SER A 145 -35.11 -7.87 0.19
N PRO A 146 -36.29 -7.26 0.00
CA PRO A 146 -37.17 -7.69 -1.08
C PRO A 146 -36.44 -7.57 -2.42
N LYS A 147 -36.75 -8.47 -3.36
CA LYS A 147 -36.17 -8.47 -4.71
C LYS A 147 -36.39 -7.09 -5.36
N PRO A 148 -35.36 -6.44 -5.91
CA PRO A 148 -35.55 -5.16 -6.59
C PRO A 148 -36.31 -5.37 -7.91
N GLU A 149 -37.51 -4.81 -8.01
CA GLU A 149 -38.47 -5.10 -9.10
C GLU A 149 -38.10 -4.51 -10.47
N ASN A 150 -37.13 -3.57 -10.54
CA ASN A 150 -36.90 -2.74 -11.74
C ASN A 150 -35.49 -2.85 -12.36
N VAL A 151 -34.79 -3.97 -12.15
CA VAL A 151 -33.43 -4.17 -12.68
C VAL A 151 -33.42 -5.32 -13.69
N MET A 152 -33.04 -5.02 -14.93
CA MET A 152 -32.87 -6.03 -15.98
C MET A 152 -31.47 -6.64 -15.87
N THR A 153 -31.38 -7.93 -15.57
CA THR A 153 -30.13 -8.71 -15.46
C THR A 153 -29.92 -9.67 -16.64
N GLU A 154 -30.60 -9.44 -17.78
CA GLU A 154 -30.53 -10.36 -18.91
C GLU A 154 -29.08 -10.71 -19.30
N GLY A 155 -28.78 -12.00 -19.40
CA GLY A 155 -27.43 -12.53 -19.62
C GLY A 155 -26.76 -12.06 -20.92
N LYS A 156 -27.49 -11.44 -21.85
CA LYS A 156 -26.91 -10.86 -23.08
C LYS A 156 -26.15 -9.54 -22.85
N LEU A 157 -26.40 -8.84 -21.73
CA LEU A 157 -25.75 -7.57 -21.41
C LEU A 157 -24.31 -7.76 -20.92
N PHE A 158 -24.04 -8.90 -20.28
CA PHE A 158 -22.73 -9.25 -19.77
C PHE A 158 -22.23 -10.41 -20.61
N SER A 159 -21.20 -10.20 -21.44
CA SER A 159 -20.70 -11.28 -22.32
C SER A 159 -20.50 -12.60 -21.56
N ASP A 160 -20.66 -13.75 -22.21
CA ASP A 160 -20.58 -15.03 -21.48
C ASP A 160 -19.15 -15.35 -20.98
N GLU A 161 -18.12 -14.72 -21.55
CA GLU A 161 -16.72 -15.02 -21.25
C GLU A 161 -16.14 -14.23 -20.06
N PRO A 162 -15.71 -14.85 -18.95
CA PRO A 162 -15.20 -14.13 -17.78
C PRO A 162 -13.97 -13.26 -18.11
N ILE A 163 -13.80 -12.13 -17.42
CA ILE A 163 -12.61 -11.28 -17.58
C ILE A 163 -11.36 -12.14 -17.25
N PRO A 164 -10.38 -12.25 -18.17
CA PRO A 164 -9.18 -13.03 -17.91
C PRO A 164 -8.40 -12.42 -16.75
N ARG A 165 -8.13 -13.23 -15.72
CA ARG A 165 -7.26 -12.81 -14.61
C ARG A 165 -5.83 -12.64 -15.12
N LYS A 166 -5.17 -11.54 -14.77
CA LYS A 166 -3.75 -11.28 -15.14
C LYS A 166 -2.82 -12.42 -14.74
N TYR A 167 -3.11 -13.07 -13.61
CA TYR A 167 -2.36 -14.23 -13.14
C TYR A 167 -3.33 -15.33 -12.70
N ILE A 168 -3.17 -16.51 -13.26
CA ILE A 168 -3.86 -17.72 -12.83
C ILE A 168 -2.89 -18.48 -11.93
N TYR A 169 -3.13 -18.44 -10.63
CA TYR A 169 -2.38 -19.28 -9.69
C TYR A 169 -2.73 -20.73 -9.98
N ARG A 170 -1.76 -21.51 -10.47
CA ARG A 170 -1.89 -22.95 -10.58
C ARG A 170 -2.11 -23.48 -9.17
N LYS A 171 -3.28 -24.08 -8.91
CA LYS A 171 -3.45 -24.88 -7.70
C LYS A 171 -2.40 -25.99 -7.75
N GLY A 172 -1.72 -26.24 -6.63
CA GLY A 172 -0.87 -27.42 -6.50
C GLY A 172 -1.68 -28.70 -6.79
N PRO A 173 -1.01 -29.84 -6.99
CA PRO A 173 -1.70 -31.11 -7.20
C PRO A 173 -2.71 -31.31 -6.06
N ALA A 174 -4.00 -31.38 -6.40
CA ALA A 174 -5.05 -31.55 -5.39
C ALA A 174 -4.87 -32.87 -4.60
N GLN A 175 -4.15 -33.83 -5.20
CA GLN A 175 -3.79 -35.12 -4.62
C GLN A 175 -2.84 -35.00 -3.42
N ASP A 176 -2.00 -33.96 -3.37
CA ASP A 176 -0.99 -33.80 -2.31
C ASP A 176 -1.53 -33.08 -1.07
N HIS A 177 -2.71 -32.46 -1.17
CA HIS A 177 -3.31 -31.61 -0.14
C HIS A 177 -4.70 -32.09 0.30
N THR A 178 -4.91 -33.40 0.31
CA THR A 178 -6.16 -34.02 0.77
C THR A 178 -6.28 -34.01 2.29
N THR A 179 -5.16 -34.04 3.00
CA THR A 179 -5.12 -33.99 4.46
C THR A 179 -4.90 -32.55 4.92
N PRO A 180 -5.87 -31.94 5.65
CA PRO A 180 -5.61 -30.65 6.29
C PRO A 180 -4.45 -30.81 7.29
N PRO A 181 -3.59 -29.79 7.46
CA PRO A 181 -2.53 -29.85 8.45
C PRO A 181 -3.14 -30.10 9.84
N ARG A 182 -2.60 -31.10 10.55
CA ARG A 182 -3.03 -31.41 11.91
C ARG A 182 -2.77 -30.20 12.81
N LYS A 183 -3.74 -29.83 13.65
CA LYS A 183 -3.54 -28.80 14.67
C LYS A 183 -2.52 -29.32 15.70
N LEU A 184 -1.49 -28.52 15.98
CA LEU A 184 -0.50 -28.81 17.03
C LEU A 184 -1.21 -28.93 18.38
N LYS A 185 -0.77 -29.88 19.20
CA LYS A 185 -1.23 -29.98 20.59
C LYS A 185 -0.56 -28.88 21.44
N PRO A 186 -1.16 -28.44 22.56
CA PRO A 186 -0.50 -27.51 23.49
C PRO A 186 0.86 -28.00 24.03
N GLU A 187 1.08 -29.31 24.06
CA GLU A 187 2.36 -29.95 24.45
C GLU A 187 3.47 -29.81 23.39
N GLU A 188 3.10 -29.49 22.14
CA GLU A 188 4.01 -29.37 20.99
C GLU A 188 4.41 -27.89 20.73
N TYR A 189 4.07 -26.97 21.64
CA TYR A 189 4.45 -25.54 21.62
C TYR A 189 5.72 -25.24 22.43
#